data_AF-A0A813C7G1-F1
#
_entry.id   AF-A0A813C7G1-F1
#
_cell.length_a   1.000
_cell.length_b   1.000
_cell.length_c   1.000
_cell.angle_alpha   90.00
_cell.angle_beta   90.00
_cell.angle_gamma   90.00
#
_symmetry.space_group_name_H-M   'P 1'
#
loop_
_entity.id
_entity.type
_entity.pdbx_description
1 polymer ?
#
loop_
_entity_poly.entity_id
_entity_poly.type
_entity_poly.pdbx_seq_one_letter_code
_entity_poly.pdbx_strand_id
1 'polypeptide(L)'
;MYATLPNIAIYGTSCAAWDQIPGTPWAKQCMVGSNWTDSEFNWCQIPWCYVDASCASRRHSLVFNGSSTIFFSYDSCGNAPDCYNQYDTDPRCPYDPYDSQHFVLHKGRGCECLFHGRELPPTLFQDFPMLDPGKFASLPHVSVYGTSCAAWDQIPGTPWAQYCPSDADWCHSQNNWCQLPWCYVAEECPTRMDGKVFEGAMTYFSYDTCLSTPQCYQDPFDEACPFDMTDSGWSTPASCSMGWSDVCSCAYQGSTLPEGLYLNYPRQDQIGPVLLTIGVPSLGVMSKAYAHL
;
A
#
# COMPACT_ATOMS: atom_id res chain seq x y z
N MET A 1 -10.25 13.23 -12.82
CA MET A 1 -9.41 12.67 -13.91
C MET A 1 -9.16 11.18 -13.71
N TYR A 2 -8.75 10.73 -12.52
CA TYR A 2 -8.38 9.32 -12.26
C TYR A 2 -9.53 8.32 -12.06
N ALA A 3 -10.79 8.78 -12.00
CA ALA A 3 -11.96 7.93 -11.68
C ALA A 3 -12.26 6.81 -12.71
N THR A 4 -11.63 6.83 -13.88
CA THR A 4 -11.76 5.77 -14.91
C THR A 4 -10.60 4.76 -14.89
N LEU A 5 -9.66 4.88 -13.95
CA LEU A 5 -8.56 3.92 -13.79
C LEU A 5 -9.04 2.71 -12.98
N PRO A 6 -8.80 1.46 -13.41
CA PRO A 6 -9.46 0.29 -12.84
C PRO A 6 -9.09 0.03 -11.38
N ASN A 7 -7.87 0.41 -10.95
CA ASN A 7 -7.38 0.16 -9.59
C ASN A 7 -7.36 1.43 -8.72
N ILE A 8 -8.07 2.49 -9.11
CA ILE A 8 -8.17 3.72 -8.30
C ILE A 8 -8.85 3.50 -6.95
N ALA A 9 -9.74 2.51 -6.85
CA ALA A 9 -10.48 2.20 -5.62
C ALA A 9 -9.61 1.60 -4.50
N ILE A 10 -8.48 1.00 -4.86
CA ILE A 10 -7.52 0.37 -3.93
C ILE A 10 -6.22 1.17 -3.81
N TYR A 11 -6.04 2.23 -4.61
CA TYR A 11 -4.82 3.05 -4.61
C TYR A 11 -4.56 3.65 -3.23
N GLY A 12 -3.45 3.27 -2.60
CA GLY A 12 -3.04 3.75 -1.27
C GLY A 12 -3.76 3.08 -0.09
N THR A 13 -4.62 2.07 -0.27
CA THR A 13 -5.42 1.49 0.84
C THR A 13 -4.66 0.55 1.77
N SER A 14 -3.48 0.10 1.35
CA SER A 14 -2.52 -0.69 2.14
C SER A 14 -1.10 -0.29 1.70
N CYS A 15 -0.06 -0.81 2.34
CA CYS A 15 1.30 -0.61 1.86
C CYS A 15 1.52 -1.37 0.54
N ALA A 16 1.91 -0.66 -0.52
CA ALA A 16 2.38 -1.22 -1.79
C ALA A 16 3.17 -0.18 -2.59
N ALA A 17 3.95 -0.63 -3.58
CA ALA A 17 4.55 0.23 -4.61
C ALA A 17 3.48 0.69 -5.63
N TRP A 18 2.46 1.42 -5.14
CA TRP A 18 1.24 1.76 -5.88
C TRP A 18 1.47 2.45 -7.21
N ASP A 19 2.54 3.23 -7.30
CA ASP A 19 2.80 4.06 -8.45
C ASP A 19 3.31 3.25 -9.65
N GLN A 20 3.71 1.99 -9.44
CA GLN A 20 4.00 1.01 -10.49
C GLN A 20 2.82 0.07 -10.80
N ILE A 21 1.85 -0.11 -9.89
CA ILE A 21 0.72 -1.04 -10.09
C ILE A 21 -0.13 -0.56 -11.29
N PRO A 22 -0.38 -1.40 -12.31
CA PRO A 22 -1.19 -1.00 -13.47
C PRO A 22 -2.56 -0.45 -13.08
N GLY A 23 -3.02 0.56 -13.82
CA GLY A 23 -4.33 1.15 -13.55
C GLY A 23 -4.40 2.00 -12.28
N THR A 24 -3.27 2.48 -11.77
CA THR A 24 -3.16 3.57 -10.79
C THR A 24 -2.70 4.88 -11.48
N PRO A 25 -2.77 6.05 -10.80
CA PRO A 25 -2.46 7.36 -11.39
C PRO A 25 -1.10 7.50 -12.08
N TRP A 26 -0.04 6.90 -11.55
CA TRP A 26 1.35 7.12 -12.02
C TRP A 26 1.97 5.95 -12.78
N ALA A 27 1.30 4.81 -12.91
CA ALA A 27 1.80 3.58 -13.54
C ALA A 27 2.37 3.75 -14.97
N LYS A 28 1.90 4.76 -15.72
CA LYS A 28 2.39 5.07 -17.07
C LYS A 28 3.70 5.87 -17.09
N GLN A 29 4.02 6.57 -16.01
CA GLN A 29 5.27 7.32 -15.82
C GLN A 29 6.31 6.43 -15.11
N CYS A 30 5.87 5.67 -14.12
CA CYS A 30 6.65 4.74 -13.31
C CYS A 30 6.78 3.36 -13.98
N MET A 31 7.29 3.31 -15.22
CA MET A 31 7.44 2.05 -15.96
C MET A 31 8.59 1.18 -15.42
N VAL A 32 8.40 -0.14 -15.49
CA VAL A 32 9.46 -1.11 -15.15
C VAL A 32 10.69 -0.91 -16.04
N GLY A 33 11.87 -0.76 -15.42
CA GLY A 33 13.12 -0.52 -16.12
C GLY A 33 13.51 0.96 -16.29
N SER A 34 12.75 1.89 -15.70
CA SER A 34 13.23 3.27 -15.49
C SER A 34 14.49 3.30 -14.63
N ASN A 35 15.25 4.40 -14.69
CA ASN A 35 16.47 4.55 -13.89
C ASN A 35 16.14 4.75 -12.40
N TRP A 36 16.16 3.68 -11.62
CA TRP A 36 15.88 3.72 -10.18
C TRP A 36 16.93 4.45 -9.33
N THR A 37 18.06 4.87 -9.91
CA THR A 37 19.04 5.78 -9.27
C THR A 37 18.77 7.26 -9.54
N ASP A 38 17.68 7.58 -10.24
CA ASP A 38 17.27 8.94 -10.56
C ASP A 38 16.21 9.45 -9.58
N SER A 39 16.28 10.73 -9.23
CA SER A 39 15.27 11.40 -8.43
C SER A 39 13.90 11.44 -9.13
N GLU A 40 13.88 11.45 -10.47
CA GLU A 40 12.62 11.42 -11.24
C GLU A 40 11.87 10.09 -11.11
N PHE A 41 12.53 8.99 -10.74
CA PHE A 41 11.96 7.64 -10.81
C PHE A 41 12.09 6.80 -9.52
N ASN A 42 13.02 7.08 -8.60
CA ASN A 42 13.23 6.21 -7.44
C ASN A 42 11.96 6.08 -6.57
N TRP A 43 11.24 7.18 -6.34
CA TRP A 43 9.98 7.16 -5.59
C TRP A 43 8.90 6.20 -6.12
N CYS A 44 8.95 5.81 -7.39
CA CYS A 44 7.98 4.93 -8.04
C CYS A 44 7.91 3.51 -7.43
N GLN A 45 9.03 2.98 -6.93
CA GLN A 45 9.10 1.63 -6.34
C GLN A 45 9.03 1.63 -4.80
N ILE A 46 8.96 2.81 -4.18
CA ILE A 46 8.87 2.93 -2.73
C ILE A 46 7.43 2.64 -2.29
N PRO A 47 7.22 1.72 -1.34
CA PRO A 47 5.90 1.43 -0.83
C PRO A 47 5.36 2.58 0.02
N TRP A 48 4.06 2.83 -0.07
CA TRP A 48 3.37 3.81 0.78
C TRP A 48 1.89 3.45 0.98
N CYS A 49 1.24 4.11 1.92
CA CYS A 49 -0.21 4.03 2.14
C CYS A 49 -0.78 5.41 2.52
N TYR A 50 -2.11 5.54 2.47
CA TYR A 50 -2.80 6.69 3.03
C TYR A 50 -2.90 6.60 4.55
N VAL A 51 -2.67 7.72 5.23
CA VAL A 51 -2.55 7.85 6.68
C VAL A 51 -3.40 9.01 7.22
N ASP A 52 -3.69 8.98 8.51
CA ASP A 52 -4.44 10.04 9.19
C ASP A 52 -3.68 11.38 9.28
N ALA A 53 -4.43 12.47 9.43
CA ALA A 53 -3.90 13.83 9.61
C ALA A 53 -3.03 14.03 10.87
N SER A 54 -3.09 13.11 11.85
CA SER A 54 -2.21 13.10 13.03
C SER A 54 -0.84 12.46 12.78
N CYS A 55 -0.67 11.65 11.73
CA CYS A 55 0.59 10.96 11.43
C CYS A 55 1.74 11.97 11.24
N ALA A 56 2.86 11.76 11.93
CA ALA A 56 3.98 12.71 11.93
C ALA A 56 4.69 12.80 10.58
N SER A 57 4.87 11.67 9.90
CA SER A 57 5.51 11.56 8.58
C SER A 57 4.60 11.88 7.39
N ARG A 58 3.33 12.22 7.64
CA ARG A 58 2.31 12.48 6.61
C ARG A 58 2.73 13.52 5.55
N ARG A 59 2.20 13.35 4.33
CA ARG A 59 2.35 14.25 3.18
C ARG A 59 1.01 14.47 2.49
N HIS A 60 0.76 15.66 1.93
CA HIS A 60 -0.45 15.91 1.15
C HIS A 60 -0.39 15.21 -0.21
N SER A 61 -1.42 14.44 -0.57
CA SER A 61 -1.47 13.76 -1.87
C SER A 61 -1.79 14.74 -3.00
N LEU A 62 -0.94 14.77 -4.04
CA LEU A 62 -1.20 15.55 -5.26
C LEU A 62 -2.31 14.94 -6.15
N VAL A 63 -2.54 13.62 -6.06
CA VAL A 63 -3.58 12.90 -6.81
C VAL A 63 -4.98 13.39 -6.45
N PHE A 64 -5.19 13.74 -5.18
CA PHE A 64 -6.42 14.29 -4.63
C PHE A 64 -6.23 15.73 -4.14
N ASN A 65 -5.45 16.53 -4.87
CA ASN A 65 -5.16 17.92 -4.53
C ASN A 65 -6.44 18.74 -4.29
N GLY A 66 -6.46 19.51 -3.21
CA GLY A 66 -7.65 20.20 -2.68
C GLY A 66 -8.41 19.41 -1.61
N SER A 67 -8.13 18.11 -1.44
CA SER A 67 -8.57 17.36 -0.24
C SER A 67 -7.77 17.80 0.98
N SER A 68 -8.47 18.14 2.06
CA SER A 68 -7.88 18.43 3.37
C SER A 68 -7.73 17.17 4.26
N THR A 69 -8.20 16.01 3.79
CA THR A 69 -8.37 14.81 4.62
C THR A 69 -7.57 13.59 4.15
N ILE A 70 -6.90 13.65 3.00
CA ILE A 70 -6.10 12.54 2.48
C ILE A 70 -4.62 12.90 2.51
N PHE A 71 -3.89 12.19 3.37
CA PHE A 71 -2.44 12.27 3.49
C PHE A 71 -1.84 10.89 3.22
N PHE A 72 -0.60 10.83 2.74
CA PHE A 72 0.14 9.58 2.54
C PHE A 72 1.44 9.57 3.33
N SER A 73 2.04 8.39 3.51
CA SER A 73 3.36 8.23 4.11
C SER A 73 4.11 7.03 3.52
N TYR A 74 5.37 7.25 3.10
CA TYR A 74 6.34 6.19 2.78
C TYR A 74 6.89 5.54 4.05
N ASP A 75 7.13 6.36 5.08
CA ASP A 75 7.70 5.97 6.36
C ASP A 75 6.84 4.92 7.08
N SER A 76 5.52 4.96 6.90
CA SER A 76 4.60 3.94 7.39
C SER A 76 4.67 2.59 6.65
N CYS A 77 5.50 2.43 5.62
CA CYS A 77 5.55 1.20 4.81
C CYS A 77 6.96 0.63 4.71
N GLY A 78 7.56 0.33 5.86
CA GLY A 78 8.90 -0.25 5.97
C GLY A 78 9.95 0.76 6.42
N ASN A 79 9.56 1.81 7.16
CA ASN A 79 10.38 2.99 7.43
C ASN A 79 10.97 3.60 6.14
N ALA A 80 10.22 3.50 5.04
CA ALA A 80 10.71 3.82 3.71
C ALA A 80 10.87 5.35 3.53
N PRO A 81 11.90 5.80 2.81
CA PRO A 81 12.25 7.20 2.71
C PRO A 81 11.35 8.00 1.77
N ASP A 82 11.31 9.30 2.01
CA ASP A 82 10.53 10.25 1.20
C ASP A 82 11.32 10.71 -0.03
N CYS A 83 11.76 9.78 -0.87
CA CYS A 83 12.58 10.10 -2.05
C CYS A 83 11.82 10.86 -3.14
N TYR A 84 10.51 11.06 -2.99
CA TYR A 84 9.73 11.97 -3.84
C TYR A 84 9.97 13.44 -3.48
N ASN A 85 9.96 13.78 -2.19
CA ASN A 85 10.11 15.17 -1.73
C ASN A 85 11.52 15.51 -1.21
N GLN A 86 12.34 14.50 -0.88
CA GLN A 86 13.57 14.65 -0.09
C GLN A 86 14.76 13.86 -0.67
N TYR A 87 14.77 13.59 -1.98
CA TYR A 87 15.79 12.76 -2.63
C TYR A 87 17.25 13.13 -2.26
N ASP A 88 17.59 14.42 -2.32
CA ASP A 88 18.95 14.91 -2.07
C ASP A 88 19.28 15.07 -0.57
N THR A 89 18.30 14.91 0.33
CA THR A 89 18.41 15.26 1.75
C THR A 89 18.12 14.11 2.72
N ASP A 90 17.37 13.08 2.31
CA ASP A 90 17.18 11.85 3.06
C ASP A 90 18.29 10.85 2.69
N PRO A 91 19.22 10.52 3.60
CA PRO A 91 20.38 9.66 3.29
C PRO A 91 20.01 8.19 3.00
N ARG A 92 18.73 7.83 3.13
CA ARG A 92 18.17 6.53 2.71
C ARG A 92 17.80 6.50 1.22
N CYS A 93 17.91 7.62 0.50
CA CYS A 93 17.69 7.70 -0.94
C CYS A 93 19.00 7.51 -1.74
N PRO A 94 18.97 6.88 -2.92
CA PRO A 94 17.85 6.11 -3.49
C PRO A 94 17.50 4.87 -2.65
N TYR A 95 16.21 4.58 -2.52
CA TYR A 95 15.73 3.44 -1.72
C TYR A 95 16.21 2.10 -2.27
N ASP A 96 16.92 1.32 -1.45
CA ASP A 96 17.35 -0.06 -1.73
C ASP A 96 17.36 -0.87 -0.42
N PRO A 97 16.25 -1.50 -0.03
CA PRO A 97 16.12 -2.17 1.26
C PRO A 97 17.01 -3.42 1.42
N TYR A 98 17.75 -3.84 0.38
CA TYR A 98 18.63 -5.02 0.42
C TYR A 98 20.10 -4.72 0.11
N ASP A 99 20.49 -3.45 -0.05
CA ASP A 99 21.84 -3.04 -0.53
C ASP A 99 22.26 -3.81 -1.80
N SER A 100 21.29 -3.99 -2.69
CA SER A 100 21.39 -4.85 -3.87
C SER A 100 21.97 -4.15 -5.10
N GLN A 101 22.00 -2.82 -5.07
CA GLN A 101 22.22 -1.90 -6.19
C GLN A 101 21.18 -2.07 -7.32
N HIS A 102 20.03 -2.66 -7.01
CA HIS A 102 18.87 -2.74 -7.91
C HIS A 102 17.77 -1.74 -7.55
N PHE A 103 17.78 -1.18 -6.34
CA PHE A 103 16.86 -0.11 -5.91
C PHE A 103 15.38 -0.49 -6.13
N VAL A 104 14.98 -1.64 -5.57
CA VAL A 104 13.61 -2.20 -5.68
C VAL A 104 13.16 -2.82 -4.36
N LEU A 105 11.86 -2.79 -4.10
CA LEU A 105 11.23 -3.30 -2.89
C LEU A 105 11.29 -4.84 -2.74
N HIS A 106 11.41 -5.58 -3.84
CA HIS A 106 11.43 -7.04 -3.84
C HIS A 106 12.86 -7.58 -3.91
N LYS A 107 13.10 -8.77 -3.33
CA LYS A 107 14.39 -9.47 -3.48
C LYS A 107 14.67 -9.79 -4.96
N GLY A 108 15.95 -9.99 -5.27
CA GLY A 108 16.40 -10.44 -6.58
C GLY A 108 16.82 -11.91 -6.60
N ARG A 109 17.56 -12.31 -7.65
CA ARG A 109 18.19 -13.64 -7.82
C ARG A 109 17.20 -14.79 -7.99
N GLY A 110 16.15 -14.58 -8.77
CA GLY A 110 15.08 -15.56 -9.06
C GLY A 110 13.84 -15.39 -8.17
N CYS A 111 13.92 -14.55 -7.13
CA CYS A 111 12.81 -14.17 -6.27
C CYS A 111 12.22 -12.79 -6.62
N GLU A 112 12.48 -12.25 -7.80
CA GLU A 112 11.83 -11.03 -8.26
C GLU A 112 10.30 -11.22 -8.36
N CYS A 113 9.53 -10.17 -8.06
CA CYS A 113 8.08 -10.21 -8.27
C CYS A 113 7.79 -10.38 -9.78
N LEU A 114 7.29 -11.55 -10.17
CA LEU A 114 7.20 -12.02 -11.56
C LEU A 114 6.38 -11.10 -12.47
N PHE A 115 5.37 -10.45 -11.90
CA PHE A 115 4.46 -9.54 -12.60
C PHE A 115 4.62 -8.08 -12.15
N HIS A 116 5.78 -7.72 -11.58
CA HIS A 116 6.02 -6.35 -11.11
C HIS A 116 5.74 -5.32 -12.20
N GLY A 117 4.93 -4.30 -11.89
CA GLY A 117 4.49 -3.27 -12.82
C GLY A 117 3.68 -3.77 -14.04
N ARG A 118 3.08 -4.96 -13.96
CA ARG A 118 2.28 -5.59 -15.04
C ARG A 118 1.03 -6.24 -14.45
N GLU A 119 0.03 -6.45 -15.29
CA GLU A 119 -1.14 -7.25 -14.90
C GLU A 119 -0.83 -8.74 -15.03
N LEU A 120 -1.53 -9.56 -14.25
CA LEU A 120 -1.59 -11.01 -14.45
C LEU A 120 -2.11 -11.32 -15.87
N PRO A 121 -1.57 -12.35 -16.56
CA PRO A 121 -2.13 -12.83 -17.82
C PRO A 121 -3.61 -13.19 -17.64
N PRO A 122 -4.54 -12.74 -18.51
CA PRO A 122 -5.97 -13.01 -18.34
C PRO A 122 -6.34 -14.49 -18.24
N THR A 123 -5.61 -15.36 -18.95
CA THR A 123 -5.74 -16.82 -18.86
C THR A 123 -5.58 -17.33 -17.42
N LEU A 124 -4.76 -16.67 -16.59
CA LEU A 124 -4.51 -17.10 -15.22
C LEU A 124 -5.77 -17.02 -14.35
N PHE A 125 -6.59 -15.98 -14.50
CA PHE A 125 -7.83 -15.83 -13.72
C PHE A 125 -9.10 -16.26 -14.47
N GLN A 126 -9.02 -16.47 -15.79
CA GLN A 126 -10.11 -16.98 -16.62
C GLN A 126 -10.14 -18.51 -16.69
N ASP A 127 -8.98 -19.18 -16.74
CA ASP A 127 -8.89 -20.63 -16.96
C ASP A 127 -8.62 -21.43 -15.66
N PHE A 128 -8.33 -20.75 -14.54
CA PHE A 128 -7.99 -21.37 -13.26
C PHE A 128 -8.83 -20.82 -12.09
N PRO A 129 -8.91 -21.54 -10.94
CA PRO A 129 -8.34 -22.88 -10.66
C PRO A 129 -8.92 -23.96 -11.58
N MET A 130 -8.13 -24.98 -11.92
CA MET A 130 -8.46 -25.96 -12.97
C MET A 130 -9.79 -26.71 -12.72
N LEU A 131 -10.23 -26.84 -11.47
CA LEU A 131 -11.48 -27.48 -11.07
C LEU A 131 -12.69 -26.53 -11.04
N ASP A 132 -12.47 -25.23 -11.11
CA ASP A 132 -13.50 -24.17 -11.12
C ASP A 132 -13.00 -22.97 -11.96
N PRO A 133 -12.83 -23.12 -13.30
CA PRO A 133 -12.26 -22.08 -14.15
C PRO A 133 -13.07 -20.78 -14.12
N GLY A 134 -12.38 -19.65 -13.98
CA GLY A 134 -13.03 -18.33 -13.99
C GLY A 134 -13.65 -17.93 -12.66
N LYS A 135 -13.54 -18.75 -11.61
CA LYS A 135 -14.00 -18.47 -10.23
C LYS A 135 -13.67 -17.06 -9.74
N PHE A 136 -12.49 -16.56 -10.10
CA PHE A 136 -11.99 -15.26 -9.68
C PHE A 136 -12.06 -14.17 -10.77
N ALA A 137 -12.50 -14.51 -12.00
CA ALA A 137 -12.50 -13.58 -13.14
C ALA A 137 -13.42 -12.37 -13.00
N SER A 138 -14.41 -12.44 -12.10
CA SER A 138 -15.34 -11.35 -11.81
C SER A 138 -14.87 -10.41 -10.69
N LEU A 139 -13.77 -10.74 -10.00
CA LEU A 139 -13.24 -9.92 -8.92
C LEU A 139 -12.53 -8.68 -9.50
N PRO A 140 -12.86 -7.45 -9.07
CA PRO A 140 -12.49 -6.22 -9.76
C PRO A 140 -10.99 -5.92 -9.79
N HIS A 141 -10.22 -6.51 -8.87
CA HIS A 141 -8.77 -6.26 -8.72
C HIS A 141 -7.94 -7.53 -8.93
N VAL A 142 -8.53 -8.61 -9.49
CA VAL A 142 -7.81 -9.87 -9.74
C VAL A 142 -6.64 -9.69 -10.73
N SER A 143 -6.73 -8.75 -11.68
CA SER A 143 -5.67 -8.52 -12.67
C SER A 143 -4.37 -7.98 -12.07
N VAL A 144 -4.38 -7.44 -10.84
CA VAL A 144 -3.18 -6.96 -10.15
C VAL A 144 -2.82 -7.76 -8.89
N TYR A 145 -3.62 -8.76 -8.53
CA TYR A 145 -3.39 -9.59 -7.36
C TYR A 145 -2.02 -10.27 -7.38
N GLY A 146 -1.22 -10.13 -6.31
CA GLY A 146 0.12 -10.70 -6.22
C GLY A 146 1.19 -10.10 -7.15
N THR A 147 0.92 -8.97 -7.83
CA THR A 147 1.85 -8.45 -8.86
C THR A 147 3.08 -7.74 -8.31
N SER A 148 2.98 -7.09 -7.16
CA SER A 148 4.07 -6.42 -6.43
C SER A 148 3.97 -6.74 -4.94
N CYS A 149 4.96 -6.39 -4.13
CA CYS A 149 4.84 -6.55 -2.67
C CYS A 149 3.71 -5.69 -2.09
N ALA A 150 2.64 -6.36 -1.63
CA ALA A 150 1.51 -5.76 -0.92
C ALA A 150 0.81 -6.82 -0.06
N ALA A 151 0.07 -6.37 0.97
CA ALA A 151 -0.83 -7.23 1.75
C ALA A 151 -2.12 -7.53 0.95
N TRP A 152 -1.99 -8.29 -0.14
CA TRP A 152 -3.04 -8.49 -1.15
C TRP A 152 -4.32 -9.11 -0.60
N ASP A 153 -4.20 -9.90 0.45
CA ASP A 153 -5.31 -10.67 1.00
C ASP A 153 -6.24 -9.82 1.86
N GLN A 154 -5.85 -8.59 2.23
CA GLN A 154 -6.73 -7.58 2.80
C GLN A 154 -7.40 -6.66 1.77
N ILE A 155 -6.94 -6.66 0.51
CA ILE A 155 -7.41 -5.70 -0.50
C ILE A 155 -8.80 -6.14 -1.00
N PRO A 156 -9.87 -5.34 -0.82
CA PRO A 156 -11.21 -5.73 -1.29
C PRO A 156 -11.22 -6.06 -2.77
N GLY A 157 -11.96 -7.09 -3.18
CA GLY A 157 -11.99 -7.52 -4.57
C GLY A 157 -10.76 -8.30 -5.04
N THR A 158 -9.99 -8.89 -4.10
CA THR A 158 -9.02 -9.97 -4.35
C THR A 158 -9.55 -11.32 -3.82
N PRO A 159 -8.96 -12.47 -4.23
CA PRO A 159 -9.46 -13.81 -3.89
C PRO A 159 -9.65 -14.12 -2.39
N TRP A 160 -8.74 -13.67 -1.53
CA TRP A 160 -8.79 -13.94 -0.08
C TRP A 160 -9.46 -12.84 0.75
N ALA A 161 -9.77 -11.67 0.18
CA ALA A 161 -10.32 -10.50 0.89
C ALA A 161 -11.51 -10.80 1.83
N GLN A 162 -12.42 -11.69 1.42
CA GLN A 162 -13.59 -12.07 2.22
C GLN A 162 -13.26 -12.85 3.51
N TYR A 163 -12.05 -13.42 3.61
CA TYR A 163 -11.56 -14.17 4.77
C TYR A 163 -10.66 -13.32 5.68
N CYS A 164 -10.31 -12.10 5.25
CA CYS A 164 -9.50 -11.13 5.98
C CYS A 164 -10.33 -9.86 6.26
N PRO A 165 -11.41 -9.93 7.07
CA PRO A 165 -12.28 -8.80 7.33
C PRO A 165 -11.57 -7.71 8.13
N SER A 166 -11.95 -6.45 7.92
CA SER A 166 -11.41 -5.24 8.56
C SER A 166 -11.18 -5.32 10.07
N ASP A 167 -12.08 -6.02 10.77
CA ASP A 167 -12.19 -6.13 12.22
C ASP A 167 -11.62 -7.45 12.76
N ALA A 168 -10.91 -8.22 11.94
CA ALA A 168 -10.19 -9.42 12.39
C ALA A 168 -9.16 -9.08 13.48
N ASP A 169 -8.94 -10.04 14.38
CA ASP A 169 -7.78 -10.01 15.27
C ASP A 169 -6.53 -10.36 14.47
N TRP A 170 -5.79 -9.33 14.04
CA TRP A 170 -4.64 -9.46 13.15
C TRP A 170 -3.39 -10.04 13.80
N CYS A 171 -3.35 -10.11 15.13
CA CYS A 171 -2.36 -10.90 15.84
C CYS A 171 -3.01 -12.17 16.39
N HIS A 172 -3.92 -12.79 15.63
CA HIS A 172 -4.38 -14.17 15.82
C HIS A 172 -3.78 -15.11 14.77
N SER A 173 -3.51 -16.36 15.13
CA SER A 173 -2.80 -17.34 14.28
C SER A 173 -3.54 -17.74 13.01
N GLN A 174 -4.83 -17.41 12.91
CA GLN A 174 -5.67 -17.65 11.73
C GLN A 174 -5.81 -16.42 10.82
N ASN A 175 -5.30 -15.24 11.22
CA ASN A 175 -5.52 -13.97 10.53
C ASN A 175 -4.22 -13.20 10.26
N ASN A 176 -3.15 -13.44 11.02
CA ASN A 176 -1.88 -12.69 10.88
C ASN A 176 -1.26 -12.81 9.47
N TRP A 177 -1.53 -13.90 8.76
CA TRP A 177 -1.10 -14.05 7.37
C TRP A 177 -1.70 -13.01 6.40
N CYS A 178 -2.88 -12.46 6.70
CA CYS A 178 -3.58 -11.50 5.84
C CYS A 178 -2.82 -10.17 5.66
N GLN A 179 -2.03 -9.75 6.67
CA GLN A 179 -1.28 -8.49 6.64
C GLN A 179 0.15 -8.61 6.10
N LEU A 180 0.61 -9.85 5.85
CA LEU A 180 1.93 -10.13 5.31
C LEU A 180 2.01 -9.64 3.85
N PRO A 181 2.98 -8.79 3.48
CA PRO A 181 3.21 -8.49 2.07
C PRO A 181 3.82 -9.67 1.32
N TRP A 182 3.34 -9.91 0.11
CA TRP A 182 3.89 -10.94 -0.79
C TRP A 182 3.70 -10.55 -2.25
N CYS A 183 4.34 -11.30 -3.14
CA CYS A 183 4.06 -11.31 -4.57
C CYS A 183 4.30 -12.69 -5.19
N TYR A 184 3.82 -12.89 -6.42
CA TYR A 184 4.16 -14.06 -7.23
C TYR A 184 5.63 -14.02 -7.66
N VAL A 185 6.31 -15.16 -7.62
CA VAL A 185 7.73 -15.34 -7.93
C VAL A 185 7.94 -16.49 -8.91
N ALA A 186 9.15 -16.62 -9.45
CA ALA A 186 9.51 -17.72 -10.34
C ALA A 186 9.71 -19.06 -9.59
N GLU A 187 9.71 -20.18 -10.34
CA GLU A 187 9.93 -21.52 -9.78
C GLU A 187 11.34 -21.68 -9.18
N GLU A 188 12.30 -20.89 -9.65
CA GLU A 188 13.68 -20.90 -9.17
C GLU A 188 13.85 -20.21 -7.81
N CYS A 189 12.86 -19.44 -7.34
CA CYS A 189 12.94 -18.77 -6.04
C CYS A 189 13.04 -19.79 -4.89
N PRO A 190 14.10 -19.75 -4.05
CA PRO A 190 14.28 -20.73 -2.98
C PRO A 190 13.22 -20.67 -1.87
N THR A 191 12.59 -19.51 -1.67
CA THR A 191 11.59 -19.25 -0.60
C THR A 191 10.15 -19.29 -1.12
N ARG A 192 9.94 -19.85 -2.31
CA ARG A 192 8.62 -19.92 -2.95
C ARG A 192 7.67 -20.90 -2.26
N MET A 193 6.38 -20.64 -2.40
CA MET A 193 5.26 -21.41 -1.87
C MET A 193 4.26 -21.71 -2.99
N ASP A 194 3.60 -22.87 -2.95
CA ASP A 194 2.58 -23.24 -3.94
C ASP A 194 1.31 -22.37 -3.83
N GLY A 195 0.98 -21.62 -4.89
CA GLY A 195 -0.22 -20.81 -4.97
C GLY A 195 -1.49 -21.67 -5.09
N LYS A 196 -2.45 -21.46 -4.18
CA LYS A 196 -3.75 -22.17 -4.19
C LYS A 196 -4.87 -21.45 -4.93
N VAL A 197 -4.73 -20.16 -5.21
CA VAL A 197 -5.73 -19.37 -5.94
C VAL A 197 -5.86 -19.84 -7.39
N PHE A 198 -4.75 -19.92 -8.12
CA PHE A 198 -4.73 -20.38 -9.51
C PHE A 198 -4.19 -21.82 -9.60
N GLU A 199 -4.74 -22.72 -8.78
CA GLU A 199 -4.29 -24.10 -8.70
C GLU A 199 -4.42 -24.82 -10.06
N GLY A 200 -3.30 -25.39 -10.53
CA GLY A 200 -3.13 -25.93 -11.87
C GLY A 200 -2.27 -25.07 -12.80
N ALA A 201 -2.06 -23.78 -12.50
CA ALA A 201 -1.29 -22.86 -13.35
C ALA A 201 0.22 -22.79 -13.03
N MET A 202 0.71 -23.61 -12.10
CA MET A 202 2.08 -23.52 -11.54
C MET A 202 2.45 -22.09 -11.08
N THR A 203 1.58 -21.47 -10.29
CA THR A 203 1.89 -20.18 -9.65
C THR A 203 2.56 -20.39 -8.31
N TYR A 204 3.65 -19.66 -8.08
CA TYR A 204 4.37 -19.65 -6.81
C TYR A 204 4.41 -18.24 -6.24
N PHE A 205 4.35 -18.11 -4.92
CA PHE A 205 4.44 -16.81 -4.22
C PHE A 205 5.47 -16.87 -3.08
N SER A 206 5.89 -15.71 -2.58
CA SER A 206 6.87 -15.62 -1.49
C SER A 206 6.60 -14.40 -0.62
N TYR A 207 6.47 -14.60 0.70
CA TYR A 207 6.48 -13.53 1.69
C TYR A 207 7.90 -12.98 1.90
N ASP A 208 8.91 -13.87 1.97
CA ASP A 208 10.32 -13.52 2.17
C ASP A 208 10.84 -12.52 1.11
N THR A 209 10.33 -12.61 -0.11
CA THR A 209 10.62 -11.68 -1.21
C THR A 209 10.31 -10.22 -0.85
N CYS A 210 9.37 -9.98 0.06
CA CYS A 210 8.88 -8.67 0.45
C CYS A 210 9.37 -8.33 1.86
N LEU A 211 10.49 -7.62 1.92
CA LEU A 211 11.19 -7.18 3.14
C LEU A 211 11.56 -8.33 4.12
N SER A 212 11.76 -9.55 3.62
CA SER A 212 11.99 -10.75 4.45
C SER A 212 10.82 -11.10 5.37
N THR A 213 9.59 -10.81 4.94
CA THR A 213 8.37 -11.12 5.71
C THR A 213 8.28 -12.64 5.99
N PRO A 214 7.99 -13.05 7.23
CA PRO A 214 7.95 -14.45 7.66
C PRO A 214 6.70 -15.19 7.14
N GLN A 215 6.69 -16.51 7.27
CA GLN A 215 5.68 -17.39 6.66
C GLN A 215 4.50 -17.72 7.60
N CYS A 216 3.92 -16.72 8.27
CA CYS A 216 2.90 -16.93 9.31
C CYS A 216 1.55 -17.56 8.84
N TYR A 217 1.42 -17.92 7.56
CA TYR A 217 0.30 -18.74 7.06
C TYR A 217 0.49 -20.24 7.32
N GLN A 218 1.68 -20.79 7.04
CA GLN A 218 1.97 -22.22 7.22
C GLN A 218 2.58 -22.49 8.60
N ASP A 219 3.46 -21.59 9.03
CA ASP A 219 4.16 -21.64 10.31
C ASP A 219 3.74 -20.46 11.21
N PRO A 220 2.46 -20.37 11.64
CA PRO A 220 1.99 -19.24 12.43
C PRO A 220 2.72 -19.10 13.76
N PHE A 221 3.32 -20.17 14.30
CA PHE A 221 4.05 -20.17 15.57
C PHE A 221 5.58 -20.06 15.41
N ASP A 222 6.06 -19.62 14.24
CA ASP A 222 7.47 -19.24 14.06
C ASP A 222 7.85 -18.07 14.99
N GLU A 223 9.14 -17.94 15.35
CA GLU A 223 9.60 -16.89 16.27
C GLU A 223 9.51 -15.47 15.69
N ALA A 224 9.41 -15.32 14.37
CA ALA A 224 9.11 -14.07 13.68
C ALA A 224 7.59 -13.79 13.53
N CYS A 225 6.73 -14.60 14.14
CA CYS A 225 5.27 -14.43 14.11
C CYS A 225 4.71 -14.16 15.53
N PRO A 226 3.63 -13.36 15.67
CA PRO A 226 2.88 -12.68 14.62
C PRO A 226 3.63 -11.46 14.05
N PHE A 227 3.72 -11.37 12.72
CA PHE A 227 4.34 -10.24 12.03
C PHE A 227 3.55 -8.96 12.25
N ASP A 228 4.23 -7.85 12.57
CA ASP A 228 3.66 -6.53 12.72
C ASP A 228 4.60 -5.40 12.22
N MET A 229 4.19 -4.15 12.43
CA MET A 229 4.99 -2.98 12.07
C MET A 229 6.35 -2.87 12.77
N THR A 230 6.64 -3.64 13.82
CA THR A 230 7.92 -3.62 14.53
C THR A 230 8.98 -4.51 13.88
N ASP A 231 8.58 -5.54 13.12
CA ASP A 231 9.52 -6.42 12.41
C ASP A 231 10.26 -5.72 11.26
N SER A 232 9.54 -4.91 10.50
CA SER A 232 10.05 -4.31 9.25
C SER A 232 9.73 -2.82 9.08
N GLY A 233 8.88 -2.23 9.94
CA GLY A 233 8.30 -0.90 9.74
C GLY A 233 7.07 -0.87 8.82
N TRP A 234 6.62 -2.02 8.33
CA TRP A 234 5.49 -2.14 7.40
C TRP A 234 4.15 -1.97 8.15
N SER A 235 3.34 -0.95 7.81
CA SER A 235 2.09 -0.69 8.54
C SER A 235 1.14 -1.87 8.49
N THR A 236 0.89 -2.42 9.68
CA THR A 236 -0.09 -3.46 9.95
C THR A 236 -1.27 -2.89 10.75
N PRO A 237 -2.51 -3.36 10.52
CA PRO A 237 -3.70 -2.87 11.24
C PRO A 237 -3.71 -3.10 12.77
N ALA A 238 -2.79 -3.93 13.29
CA ALA A 238 -2.48 -4.05 14.71
C ALA A 238 -0.95 -4.07 14.91
N SER A 239 -0.50 -3.65 16.11
CA SER A 239 0.86 -3.93 16.58
C SER A 239 0.82 -4.99 17.69
N CYS A 240 1.49 -6.10 17.44
CA CYS A 240 1.53 -7.31 18.25
C CYS A 240 2.61 -7.21 19.34
N SER A 241 2.70 -6.06 20.01
CA SER A 241 3.82 -5.63 20.86
C SER A 241 4.22 -6.53 22.05
N MET A 242 3.48 -7.60 22.34
CA MET A 242 3.86 -8.69 23.26
C MET A 242 3.49 -10.10 22.75
N GLY A 243 3.34 -10.29 21.43
CA GLY A 243 2.87 -11.52 20.80
C GLY A 243 1.38 -11.48 20.43
N TRP A 244 0.72 -12.65 20.41
CA TRP A 244 -0.70 -12.81 20.05
C TRP A 244 -1.62 -11.82 20.81
N SER A 245 -2.49 -11.08 20.09
CA SER A 245 -3.17 -9.90 20.66
C SER A 245 -4.59 -10.17 21.14
N ASP A 246 -4.71 -10.53 22.41
CA ASP A 246 -5.87 -10.14 23.18
C ASP A 246 -5.86 -8.57 23.34
N VAL A 247 -6.53 -7.82 22.42
CA VAL A 247 -6.76 -6.32 22.39
C VAL A 247 -5.58 -5.47 21.80
N CYS A 248 -5.70 -4.48 20.87
CA CYS A 248 -6.80 -3.86 20.07
C CYS A 248 -6.27 -3.17 18.75
N SER A 249 -7.06 -2.31 18.07
CA SER A 249 -6.89 -1.96 16.62
C SER A 249 -7.20 -0.51 16.13
N CYS A 250 -6.93 -0.25 14.84
CA CYS A 250 -7.11 1.01 14.08
C CYS A 250 -8.46 1.16 13.33
N ALA A 251 -8.78 2.36 12.83
CA ALA A 251 -10.17 2.82 12.63
C ALA A 251 -10.88 2.62 11.27
N TYR A 252 -10.19 2.37 10.14
CA TYR A 252 -10.85 2.29 8.80
C TYR A 252 -10.27 1.24 7.82
N GLN A 253 -9.32 0.41 8.26
CA GLN A 253 -8.62 -0.53 7.38
C GLN A 253 -9.52 -1.71 7.00
N GLY A 254 -9.54 -2.11 5.72
CA GLY A 254 -10.43 -3.16 5.19
C GLY A 254 -11.87 -2.70 4.86
N SER A 255 -12.12 -1.39 4.83
CA SER A 255 -13.40 -0.80 4.41
C SER A 255 -13.20 0.24 3.29
N THR A 256 -14.23 0.48 2.47
CA THR A 256 -14.22 1.60 1.51
C THR A 256 -14.46 2.93 2.23
N LEU A 257 -14.01 4.04 1.65
CA LEU A 257 -14.35 5.38 2.16
C LEU A 257 -15.89 5.54 2.19
N PRO A 258 -16.48 6.08 3.27
CA PRO A 258 -17.93 6.22 3.37
C PRO A 258 -18.52 7.02 2.21
N GLU A 259 -19.54 6.48 1.53
CA GLU A 259 -20.19 7.08 0.34
C GLU A 259 -20.57 8.55 0.54
N GLY A 260 -21.01 8.89 1.76
CA GLY A 260 -21.41 10.25 2.11
C GLY A 260 -20.29 11.28 2.08
N LEU A 261 -19.03 10.88 1.99
CA LEU A 261 -17.86 11.77 1.95
C LEU A 261 -17.61 12.34 0.55
N TYR A 262 -17.93 11.59 -0.50
CA TYR A 262 -17.82 12.03 -1.91
C TYR A 262 -19.15 12.35 -2.58
N LEU A 263 -20.30 11.91 -2.04
CA LEU A 263 -21.63 12.27 -2.54
C LEU A 263 -22.17 13.58 -1.96
N ASN A 264 -21.80 13.95 -0.74
CA ASN A 264 -22.41 15.09 -0.02
C ASN A 264 -21.47 16.29 0.19
N TYR A 265 -20.31 16.37 -0.47
CA TYR A 265 -19.41 17.51 -0.30
C TYR A 265 -18.93 18.13 -1.62
N PRO A 266 -18.95 19.47 -1.73
CA PRO A 266 -19.48 20.44 -0.76
C PRO A 266 -21.02 20.49 -0.74
N ARG A 267 -21.65 20.57 0.44
CA ARG A 267 -23.08 20.87 0.57
C ARG A 267 -23.34 22.33 0.19
N GLN A 268 -24.39 22.60 -0.59
CA GLN A 268 -24.75 23.95 -1.02
C GLN A 268 -25.48 24.80 0.06
N ASP A 269 -25.80 24.21 1.21
CA ASP A 269 -26.85 24.73 2.11
C ASP A 269 -26.32 25.56 3.30
N GLN A 270 -25.03 25.92 3.32
CA GLN A 270 -24.40 26.74 4.36
C GLN A 270 -24.16 28.18 3.88
N ILE A 271 -25.19 28.82 3.29
CA ILE A 271 -25.19 30.26 2.98
C ILE A 271 -26.22 31.00 3.85
N GLY A 272 -25.71 31.64 4.91
CA GLY A 272 -26.32 32.81 5.56
C GLY A 272 -26.84 32.62 6.99
N PRO A 273 -27.08 33.72 7.74
CA PRO A 273 -26.67 35.11 7.48
C PRO A 273 -25.57 35.59 8.45
N VAL A 274 -24.83 36.64 8.04
CA VAL A 274 -23.82 37.29 8.89
C VAL A 274 -24.50 38.11 10.00
N LEU A 275 -24.19 37.79 11.27
CA LEU A 275 -24.49 38.70 12.39
C LEU A 275 -23.30 39.64 12.63
N LEU A 276 -23.50 40.94 12.45
CA LEU A 276 -22.55 41.95 12.89
C LEU A 276 -22.53 42.03 14.43
N THR A 277 -21.34 41.92 15.02
CA THR A 277 -21.01 42.61 16.27
C THR A 277 -19.72 43.40 16.10
N ILE A 278 -19.74 44.64 16.58
CA ILE A 278 -18.72 45.67 16.32
C ILE A 278 -17.68 45.64 17.43
N GLY A 279 -16.39 45.60 17.07
CA GLY A 279 -15.27 45.61 18.01
C GLY A 279 -13.95 46.05 17.38
N VAL A 280 -13.70 47.35 17.37
CA VAL A 280 -12.47 48.06 16.94
C VAL A 280 -12.24 49.14 18.00
N PRO A 281 -11.03 49.44 18.55
CA PRO A 281 -9.72 49.53 17.88
C PRO A 281 -8.54 48.86 18.69
N SER A 282 -7.23 48.94 18.40
CA SER A 282 -6.41 49.60 17.35
C SER A 282 -4.99 48.99 17.25
N LEU A 283 -4.49 48.89 16.00
CA LEU A 283 -3.15 49.26 15.48
C LEU A 283 -1.82 48.76 16.10
N GLY A 284 -1.03 48.10 15.24
CA GLY A 284 0.42 47.82 15.33
C GLY A 284 0.76 46.59 14.47
N VAL A 285 1.04 46.67 13.16
CA VAL A 285 2.26 47.19 12.49
C VAL A 285 3.52 46.55 13.12
N MET A 286 4.37 45.72 12.51
CA MET A 286 4.70 45.32 11.12
C MET A 286 5.33 43.88 11.16
N SER A 287 5.63 43.09 10.11
CA SER A 287 5.51 43.14 8.64
C SER A 287 5.59 41.69 8.05
N LYS A 288 5.87 41.50 6.76
CA LYS A 288 6.42 40.26 6.14
C LYS A 288 7.80 40.51 5.52
N ALA A 289 8.70 39.52 5.61
CA ALA A 289 9.83 39.23 4.71
C ALA A 289 10.14 37.73 4.89
N TYR A 290 10.14 36.82 3.91
CA TYR A 290 10.87 36.72 2.64
C TYR A 290 12.41 36.65 2.76
N ALA A 291 12.92 35.59 2.13
CA ALA A 291 14.26 35.39 1.55
C ALA A 291 15.45 35.00 2.46
N HIS A 292 15.99 33.83 2.13
CA HIS A 292 17.40 33.39 2.17
C HIS A 292 18.26 33.67 3.41
N LEU A 293 18.66 32.58 4.07
CA LEU A 293 20.04 32.08 4.03
C LEU A 293 20.02 30.54 4.04
#